data_AF-A0A3P3QYF1-F1
#
_entry.id   AF-A0A3P3QYF1-F1
#
_cell.length_a   1.000
_cell.length_b   1.000
_cell.length_c   1.000
_cell.angle_alpha   90.00
_cell.angle_beta   90.00
_cell.angle_gamma   90.00
#
_symmetry.space_group_name_H-M   'P 1'
#
loop_
_entity.id
_entity.type
_entity.pdbx_description
1 polymer ?
#
loop_
_entity_poly.entity_id
_entity_poly.type
_entity_poly.pdbx_seq_one_letter_code
_entity_poly.pdbx_strand_id
1 'polypeptide(L)'
;MDNIFFMYRMLKSNHINRNSLSGHLILFNEVYMKKLLFAMSFAFAVSAMSIIVSAQGTGGSWRKNDIGWWHETYDGSYYRNAWFQDSDSKWYYFNRDGYMVADQWVGDYYLSYRGSMLTNTITPDGYAVDYNGKWIHAGSNGRVGDTDLDNGTYTFDLTVDGKEMGVDYCGIYGNQYLIAGHIYRDSDNLHVEYRSLSYKLTGNTRYRTKYGMSGSVDVSQEQFVEFANDYSAQCLLTITVVNGDVADIMLYKLR
;
A
#
# COMPACT_ATOMS: atom_id res chain seq x y z
N MET A 1 -17.26 -3.50 26.81
CA MET A 1 -16.76 -4.85 27.20
C MET A 1 -17.78 -5.91 26.77
N ASP A 2 -18.41 -5.75 25.59
CA ASP A 2 -19.75 -6.34 25.36
C ASP A 2 -19.86 -7.26 24.14
N ASN A 3 -18.78 -7.48 23.38
CA ASN A 3 -18.79 -8.42 22.25
C ASN A 3 -18.31 -9.84 22.61
N ILE A 4 -17.63 -10.01 23.76
CA ILE A 4 -17.15 -11.34 24.20
C ILE A 4 -18.27 -12.15 24.87
N PHE A 5 -19.25 -11.48 25.50
CA PHE A 5 -20.34 -12.16 26.20
C PHE A 5 -21.42 -12.73 25.27
N PHE A 6 -21.59 -12.14 24.07
CA PHE A 6 -22.55 -12.63 23.08
C PHE A 6 -22.09 -13.94 22.43
N MET A 7 -20.78 -14.10 22.23
CA MET A 7 -20.18 -15.29 21.63
C MET A 7 -20.22 -16.50 22.58
N TYR A 8 -20.13 -16.27 23.89
CA TYR A 8 -20.21 -17.35 24.89
C TYR A 8 -21.63 -17.91 25.06
N ARG A 9 -22.67 -17.10 24.81
CA ARG A 9 -24.07 -17.56 24.84
C ARG A 9 -24.47 -18.42 23.63
N MET A 10 -23.80 -18.27 22.50
CA MET A 10 -23.98 -19.13 21.31
C MET A 10 -23.32 -20.52 21.46
N LEU A 11 -22.38 -20.68 22.40
CA LEU A 11 -21.63 -21.94 22.60
C LEU A 11 -22.33 -22.96 23.52
N LYS A 12 -23.51 -22.67 24.07
CA LYS A 12 -24.27 -23.62 24.93
C LYS A 12 -25.50 -24.24 24.30
N SER A 13 -25.78 -23.98 23.02
CA SER A 13 -26.89 -24.62 22.31
C SER A 13 -26.39 -25.43 21.12
N ASN A 14 -26.32 -26.75 21.36
CA ASN A 14 -26.44 -27.83 20.39
C ASN A 14 -25.46 -27.94 19.21
N HIS A 15 -24.61 -28.96 19.33
CA HIS A 15 -24.08 -29.80 18.25
C HIS A 15 -23.33 -29.10 17.11
N ILE A 16 -22.08 -28.69 17.35
CA ILE A 16 -21.10 -28.51 16.27
C ILE A 16 -19.91 -29.45 16.47
N ASN A 17 -19.72 -30.28 15.46
CA ASN A 17 -18.78 -31.38 15.35
C ASN A 17 -17.31 -30.89 15.44
N ARG A 18 -16.47 -31.58 16.23
CA ARG A 18 -15.07 -31.19 16.52
C ARG A 18 -14.14 -31.16 15.30
N ASN A 19 -14.60 -31.60 14.13
CA ASN A 19 -13.83 -31.59 12.88
C ASN A 19 -13.85 -30.24 12.12
N SER A 20 -14.71 -29.27 12.47
CA SER A 20 -14.72 -27.95 11.79
C SER A 20 -13.68 -26.96 12.35
N LEU A 21 -13.16 -27.20 13.56
CA LEU A 21 -12.10 -26.39 14.16
C LEU A 21 -10.74 -26.63 13.49
N SER A 22 -10.51 -27.83 12.95
CA SER A 22 -9.27 -28.14 12.22
C SER A 22 -9.23 -27.41 10.87
N GLY A 23 -10.35 -27.34 10.15
CA GLY A 23 -10.45 -26.58 8.90
C GLY A 23 -10.28 -25.06 9.06
N HIS A 24 -10.81 -24.47 10.13
CA HIS A 24 -10.63 -23.04 10.41
C HIS A 24 -9.20 -22.67 10.82
N LEU A 25 -8.49 -23.56 11.53
CA LEU A 25 -7.08 -23.34 11.88
C LEU A 25 -6.16 -23.53 10.64
N ILE A 26 -6.51 -24.45 9.74
CA ILE A 26 -5.80 -24.67 8.47
C ILE A 26 -5.99 -23.48 7.51
N LEU A 27 -7.21 -22.93 7.39
CA LEU A 27 -7.46 -21.74 6.57
C LEU A 27 -6.74 -20.49 7.09
N PHE A 28 -6.65 -20.32 8.42
CA PHE A 28 -5.91 -19.20 9.01
C PHE A 28 -4.39 -19.32 8.73
N ASN A 29 -3.83 -20.53 8.83
CA ASN A 29 -2.42 -20.79 8.51
C ASN A 29 -2.13 -20.76 7.00
N GLU A 30 -3.05 -21.19 6.13
CA GLU A 30 -2.90 -21.05 4.68
C GLU A 30 -2.98 -19.60 4.22
N VAL A 31 -3.86 -18.79 4.80
CA VAL A 31 -3.93 -17.34 4.51
C VAL A 31 -2.68 -16.63 5.04
N TYR A 32 -2.18 -17.01 6.22
CA TYR A 32 -0.94 -16.44 6.77
C TYR A 32 0.32 -16.89 6.00
N MET A 33 0.37 -18.14 5.52
CA MET A 33 1.44 -18.61 4.64
C MET A 33 1.34 -18.07 3.23
N LYS A 34 0.15 -17.80 2.68
CA LYS A 34 -0.01 -17.03 1.44
C LYS A 34 0.45 -15.58 1.61
N LYS A 35 0.26 -14.96 2.79
CA LYS A 35 0.82 -13.64 3.13
C LYS A 35 2.35 -13.66 3.22
N LEU A 36 2.93 -14.74 3.77
CA LEU A 36 4.37 -14.97 3.75
C LEU A 36 4.91 -15.22 2.32
N LEU A 37 4.11 -15.90 1.48
CA LEU A 37 4.45 -16.21 0.08
C LEU A 37 4.24 -15.01 -0.87
N PHE A 38 3.33 -14.08 -0.56
CA PHE A 38 3.11 -12.87 -1.35
C PHE A 38 4.18 -11.80 -1.04
N ALA A 39 4.66 -11.75 0.21
CA ALA A 39 5.90 -11.05 0.58
C ALA A 39 7.16 -11.70 -0.03
N MET A 40 7.08 -12.96 -0.49
CA MET A 40 8.14 -13.71 -1.18
C MET A 40 8.10 -13.60 -2.70
N SER A 41 7.25 -12.75 -3.29
CA SER A 41 7.43 -12.32 -4.69
C SER A 41 8.71 -11.49 -4.91
N PHE A 42 9.40 -11.17 -3.80
CA PHE A 42 10.66 -10.43 -3.66
C PHE A 42 11.92 -11.08 -4.27
N ALA A 43 11.88 -12.33 -4.75
CA ALA A 43 13.12 -13.09 -5.07
C ALA A 43 13.37 -13.45 -6.55
N PHE A 44 12.59 -13.00 -7.53
CA PHE A 44 12.76 -13.46 -8.93
C PHE A 44 13.02 -12.39 -10.01
N ALA A 45 13.59 -11.24 -9.66
CA ALA A 45 14.27 -10.37 -10.64
C ALA A 45 15.74 -10.18 -10.23
N VAL A 46 16.55 -11.15 -10.63
CA VAL A 46 17.97 -11.33 -10.28
C VAL A 46 18.85 -10.25 -10.92
N SER A 47 19.64 -9.52 -10.12
CA SER A 47 21.11 -9.53 -10.28
C SER A 47 21.80 -9.11 -8.97
N ALA A 48 22.44 -10.09 -8.34
CA ALA A 48 23.44 -9.93 -7.27
C ALA A 48 23.05 -9.18 -5.98
N MET A 49 22.02 -9.61 -5.24
CA MET A 49 21.92 -9.28 -3.81
C MET A 49 21.65 -10.54 -2.99
N SER A 50 22.54 -10.83 -2.06
CA SER A 50 22.36 -11.88 -1.05
C SER A 50 21.23 -11.48 -0.11
N ILE A 51 20.02 -11.97 -0.33
CA ILE A 51 18.93 -11.83 0.62
C ILE A 51 19.25 -12.74 1.80
N ILE A 52 19.84 -12.20 2.87
CA ILE A 52 19.83 -12.89 4.16
C ILE A 52 18.45 -12.61 4.75
N VAL A 53 17.47 -13.48 4.46
CA VAL A 53 16.22 -13.54 5.23
C VAL A 53 16.55 -14.21 6.56
N SER A 54 16.96 -13.45 7.57
CA SER A 54 17.02 -13.98 8.94
C SER A 54 15.60 -14.02 9.49
N ALA A 55 15.03 -15.22 9.53
CA ALA A 55 13.74 -15.49 10.13
C ALA A 55 13.75 -15.18 11.64
N GLN A 56 12.88 -14.24 12.05
CA GLN A 56 12.23 -14.12 13.37
C GLN A 56 13.11 -14.41 14.61
N GLY A 57 13.61 -13.35 15.25
CA GLY A 57 14.22 -13.41 16.58
C GLY A 57 14.69 -12.04 17.06
N THR A 58 13.95 -11.48 18.02
CA THR A 58 14.30 -10.31 18.83
C THR A 58 15.77 -10.29 19.26
N GLY A 59 16.56 -9.29 18.84
CA GLY A 59 17.92 -9.10 19.37
C GLY A 59 18.86 -8.34 18.46
N GLY A 60 18.75 -7.01 18.47
CA GLY A 60 19.74 -6.12 17.89
C GLY A 60 19.42 -4.68 18.28
N SER A 61 20.32 -3.75 18.02
CA SER A 61 20.14 -2.36 18.44
C SER A 61 20.69 -1.40 17.40
N TRP A 62 19.93 -0.34 17.17
CA TRP A 62 20.43 0.83 16.44
C TRP A 62 21.59 1.45 17.20
N ARG A 63 22.67 1.71 16.47
CA ARG A 63 23.88 2.37 16.95
C ARG A 63 24.20 3.54 16.01
N LYS A 64 24.91 4.54 16.54
CA LYS A 64 25.31 5.73 15.78
C LYS A 64 26.72 6.15 16.16
N ASN A 65 27.48 6.60 15.17
CA ASN A 65 28.74 7.31 15.35
C ASN A 65 28.76 8.55 14.42
N ASP A 66 29.93 9.16 14.26
CA ASP A 66 30.11 10.36 13.44
C ASP A 66 29.92 10.10 11.93
N ILE A 67 29.95 8.84 11.49
CA ILE A 67 29.78 8.44 10.09
C ILE A 67 28.30 8.19 9.79
N GLY A 68 27.60 7.48 10.68
CA GLY A 68 26.20 7.17 10.44
C GLY A 68 25.60 6.19 11.44
N TRP A 69 24.41 5.71 11.08
CA TRP A 69 23.68 4.70 11.83
C TRP A 69 24.01 3.31 11.31
N TRP A 70 24.08 2.31 12.19
CA TRP A 70 24.08 0.90 11.82
C TRP A 70 23.15 0.13 12.76
N HIS A 71 22.77 -1.08 12.39
CA HIS A 71 22.04 -1.97 13.27
C HIS A 71 22.93 -3.16 13.66
N GLU A 72 23.30 -3.21 14.93
CA GLU A 72 24.09 -4.27 15.54
C GLU A 72 23.20 -5.47 15.86
N THR A 73 23.60 -6.66 15.44
CA THR A 73 22.90 -7.93 15.75
C THR A 73 23.38 -8.51 17.08
N TYR A 74 22.63 -9.47 17.62
CA TYR A 74 22.95 -10.07 18.93
C TYR A 74 24.36 -10.69 19.03
N ASP A 75 24.90 -11.19 17.92
CA ASP A 75 26.25 -11.77 17.84
C ASP A 75 27.37 -10.70 17.73
N GLY A 76 27.04 -9.41 17.83
CA GLY A 76 27.97 -8.30 17.68
C GLY A 76 28.34 -7.99 16.22
N SER A 77 27.68 -8.62 15.25
CA SER A 77 27.82 -8.28 13.83
C SER A 77 26.84 -7.17 13.41
N TYR A 78 26.77 -6.87 12.11
CA TYR A 78 25.91 -5.83 11.56
C TYR A 78 25.61 -6.09 10.08
N TYR A 79 24.50 -5.54 9.59
CA TYR A 79 24.06 -5.66 8.20
C TYR A 79 24.97 -4.88 7.25
N ARG A 80 25.29 -5.46 6.08
CA ARG A 80 26.06 -4.83 5.00
C ARG A 80 25.51 -5.24 3.64
N ASN A 81 25.39 -4.28 2.72
CA ASN A 81 24.74 -4.47 1.41
C ASN A 81 23.38 -5.18 1.51
N ALA A 82 22.62 -4.89 2.56
CA ALA A 82 21.47 -5.69 2.95
C ALA A 82 20.30 -4.80 3.40
N TRP A 83 19.10 -5.29 3.11
CA TRP A 83 17.85 -4.75 3.63
C TRP A 83 17.57 -5.31 5.02
N PHE A 84 17.00 -4.47 5.88
CA PHE A 84 16.59 -4.81 7.23
C PHE A 84 15.20 -4.22 7.49
N GLN A 85 14.32 -5.01 8.10
CA GLN A 85 13.03 -4.52 8.58
C GLN A 85 13.06 -4.38 10.10
N ASP A 86 12.73 -3.20 10.61
CA ASP A 86 12.65 -2.95 12.04
C ASP A 86 11.33 -3.48 12.66
N SER A 87 11.21 -3.34 13.99
CA SER A 87 10.01 -3.75 14.73
C SER A 87 8.76 -2.96 14.37
N ASP A 88 8.92 -1.76 13.77
CA ASP A 88 7.83 -0.92 13.31
C ASP A 88 7.44 -1.26 11.86
N SER A 89 7.94 -2.38 11.33
CA SER A 89 7.73 -2.84 9.95
C SER A 89 8.31 -1.93 8.86
N LYS A 90 9.23 -1.01 9.21
CA LYS A 90 9.91 -0.14 8.25
C LYS A 90 11.16 -0.81 7.70
N TRP A 91 11.38 -0.63 6.39
CA TRP A 91 12.55 -1.14 5.70
C TRP A 91 13.68 -0.11 5.64
N TYR A 92 14.91 -0.57 5.83
CA TYR A 92 16.14 0.22 5.75
C TYR A 92 17.17 -0.54 4.93
N TYR A 93 18.09 0.17 4.29
CA TYR A 93 19.19 -0.44 3.56
C TYR A 93 20.54 -0.02 4.16
N PHE A 94 21.45 -0.98 4.32
CA PHE A 94 22.81 -0.74 4.78
C PHE A 94 23.80 -0.89 3.63
N ASN A 95 24.70 0.09 3.48
CA ASN A 95 25.72 0.09 2.44
C ASN A 95 26.80 -0.99 2.69
N ARG A 96 27.85 -1.01 1.85
CA ARG A 96 28.95 -1.98 1.95
C ARG A 96 29.70 -1.93 3.27
N ASP A 97 29.78 -0.75 3.89
CA ASP A 97 30.48 -0.52 5.15
C ASP A 97 29.56 -0.75 6.37
N GLY A 98 28.26 -1.00 6.13
CA GLY A 98 27.26 -1.29 7.14
C GLY A 98 26.55 -0.08 7.71
N TYR A 99 26.73 1.09 7.09
CA TYR A 99 26.01 2.29 7.46
C TYR A 99 24.69 2.40 6.71
N MET A 100 23.66 2.84 7.42
CA MET A 100 22.32 3.05 6.92
C MET A 100 22.35 4.11 5.83
N VAL A 101 21.75 3.77 4.70
CA VAL A 101 21.51 4.69 3.59
C VAL A 101 20.28 5.54 3.90
N ALA A 102 20.36 6.83 3.61
CA ALA A 102 19.27 7.78 3.77
C ALA A 102 19.31 8.83 2.66
N ASP A 103 18.14 9.40 2.36
CA ASP A 103 17.93 10.47 1.38
C ASP A 103 18.45 10.19 -0.03
N GLN A 104 18.29 8.95 -0.51
CA GLN A 104 18.69 8.55 -1.86
C GLN A 104 17.99 7.27 -2.31
N TRP A 105 18.08 7.01 -3.61
CA TRP A 105 17.64 5.76 -4.23
C TRP A 105 18.62 4.60 -3.97
N VAL A 106 18.07 3.41 -3.74
CA VAL A 106 18.75 2.12 -3.80
C VAL A 106 17.94 1.21 -4.73
N GLY A 107 18.39 1.10 -5.98
CA GLY A 107 17.59 0.47 -7.04
C GLY A 107 16.31 1.27 -7.28
N ASP A 108 15.17 0.59 -7.31
CA ASP A 108 13.84 1.20 -7.50
C ASP A 108 13.21 1.70 -6.17
N TYR A 109 13.97 1.83 -5.08
CA TYR A 109 13.44 2.18 -3.76
C TYR A 109 14.08 3.45 -3.21
N TYR A 110 13.28 4.42 -2.76
CA TYR A 110 13.79 5.64 -2.14
C TYR A 110 13.83 5.52 -0.62
N LEU A 111 14.98 5.81 -0.01
CA LEU A 111 15.15 5.88 1.44
C LEU A 111 14.97 7.33 1.88
N SER A 112 14.04 7.61 2.78
CA SER A 112 13.82 8.95 3.33
C SER A 112 15.05 9.50 4.05
N TYR A 113 15.02 10.78 4.44
CA TYR A 113 16.06 11.38 5.29
C TYR A 113 16.28 10.65 6.64
N ARG A 114 15.31 9.83 7.08
CA ARG A 114 15.41 8.99 8.29
C ARG A 114 15.91 7.57 7.98
N GLY A 115 16.23 7.27 6.73
CA GLY A 115 16.66 5.97 6.25
C GLY A 115 15.54 4.95 6.02
N SER A 116 14.31 5.22 6.46
CA SER A 116 13.18 4.33 6.18
C SER A 116 12.75 4.46 4.71
N MET A 117 12.53 3.33 4.05
CA MET A 117 11.98 3.22 2.70
C MET A 117 10.61 3.87 2.60
N LEU A 118 10.41 4.70 1.57
CA LEU A 118 9.13 5.30 1.27
C LEU A 118 8.20 4.29 0.57
N THR A 119 6.90 4.32 0.90
CA THR A 119 5.85 3.52 0.26
C THR A 119 4.60 4.39 0.07
N ASN A 120 3.80 4.09 -0.95
CA ASN A 120 2.53 4.79 -1.26
C ASN A 120 2.64 6.32 -1.16
N THR A 121 3.68 6.90 -1.78
CA THR A 121 3.93 8.33 -1.64
C THR A 121 4.74 8.88 -2.82
N ILE A 122 4.97 10.18 -2.81
CA ILE A 122 5.85 10.87 -3.74
C ILE A 122 7.19 11.13 -3.04
N THR A 123 8.28 10.73 -3.68
CA THR A 123 9.64 10.97 -3.21
C THR A 123 9.98 12.47 -3.24
N PRO A 124 10.96 12.95 -2.45
CA PRO A 124 11.34 14.37 -2.44
C PRO A 124 11.73 14.94 -3.81
N ASP A 125 12.25 14.10 -4.71
CA ASP A 125 12.60 14.42 -6.10
C ASP A 125 11.43 14.27 -7.10
N GLY A 126 10.21 13.96 -6.62
CA GLY A 126 8.96 14.08 -7.38
C GLY A 126 8.46 12.82 -8.08
N TYR A 127 9.00 11.65 -7.75
CA TYR A 127 8.60 10.36 -8.32
C TYR A 127 7.62 9.61 -7.41
N ALA A 128 6.69 8.87 -7.99
CA ALA A 128 5.73 8.08 -7.23
C ALA A 128 6.29 6.69 -6.90
N VAL A 129 6.10 6.20 -5.67
CA VAL A 129 6.39 4.82 -5.28
C VAL A 129 5.11 4.10 -4.87
N ASP A 130 5.01 2.82 -5.25
CA ASP A 130 3.85 1.97 -4.98
C ASP A 130 3.80 1.50 -3.51
N TYR A 131 2.84 0.61 -3.20
CA TYR A 131 2.67 0.08 -1.83
C TYR A 131 3.88 -0.73 -1.34
N ASN A 132 4.65 -1.31 -2.27
CA ASN A 132 5.90 -2.01 -1.96
C ASN A 132 7.10 -1.06 -1.88
N GLY A 133 6.91 0.24 -2.14
CA GLY A 133 7.96 1.26 -2.21
C GLY A 133 8.73 1.26 -3.52
N LYS A 134 8.28 0.49 -4.52
CA LYS A 134 8.93 0.43 -5.82
C LYS A 134 8.54 1.66 -6.64
N TRP A 135 9.51 2.26 -7.30
CA TRP A 135 9.28 3.36 -8.24
C TRP A 135 8.29 2.96 -9.33
N ILE A 136 7.24 3.77 -9.46
CA ILE A 136 6.30 3.77 -10.57
C ILE A 136 6.96 4.55 -11.72
N HIS A 137 7.71 3.84 -12.55
CA HIS A 137 8.37 4.38 -13.74
C HIS A 137 7.34 4.89 -14.77
N ALA A 138 7.47 6.15 -15.19
CA ALA A 138 6.69 6.67 -16.31
C ALA A 138 7.16 6.01 -17.62
N GLY A 139 6.31 5.19 -18.25
CA GLY A 139 6.57 4.62 -19.58
C GLY A 139 7.50 3.41 -19.66
N SER A 140 7.84 2.73 -18.55
CA SER A 140 8.60 1.46 -18.64
C SER A 140 7.66 0.28 -18.91
N ASN A 141 7.59 -0.13 -20.17
CA ASN A 141 6.98 -1.39 -20.58
C ASN A 141 7.77 -2.58 -20.00
N GLY A 142 7.23 -3.16 -18.93
CA GLY A 142 7.78 -4.34 -18.27
C GLY A 142 6.79 -4.95 -17.28
N ARG A 143 5.59 -5.34 -17.77
CA ARG A 143 4.56 -6.16 -17.11
C ARG A 143 4.80 -6.45 -15.61
N VAL A 144 4.25 -5.56 -14.79
CA VAL A 144 2.99 -5.86 -14.11
C VAL A 144 2.13 -4.59 -14.28
N GLY A 145 1.92 -4.10 -15.49
CA GLY A 145 0.71 -4.24 -16.30
C GLY A 145 -0.04 -2.89 -16.26
N ASP A 146 -0.14 -2.23 -17.41
CA ASP A 146 -0.68 -0.89 -17.69
C ASP A 146 -0.87 0.13 -16.54
N THR A 147 -0.03 1.17 -16.57
CA THR A 147 -0.19 2.40 -15.76
C THR A 147 -1.31 3.30 -16.27
N ASP A 148 -1.83 3.04 -17.47
CA ASP A 148 -2.86 3.83 -18.11
C ASP A 148 -4.12 2.97 -18.22
N LEU A 149 -5.21 3.44 -17.64
CA LEU A 149 -6.49 2.80 -17.88
C LEU A 149 -6.95 3.17 -19.30
N ASP A 150 -7.59 2.22 -19.98
CA ASP A 150 -8.29 2.50 -21.24
C ASP A 150 -9.34 3.60 -21.05
N ASN A 151 -9.82 4.17 -22.15
CA ASN A 151 -10.95 5.09 -22.09
C ASN A 151 -12.15 4.42 -21.43
N GLY A 152 -12.66 5.01 -20.36
CA GLY A 152 -13.74 4.43 -19.59
C GLY A 152 -13.87 5.02 -18.19
N THR A 153 -14.86 4.52 -17.46
CA THR A 153 -15.09 4.87 -16.06
C THR A 153 -14.75 3.67 -15.18
N TYR A 154 -13.99 3.94 -14.12
CA TYR A 154 -13.45 2.95 -13.21
C TYR A 154 -13.75 3.34 -11.78
N THR A 155 -14.20 2.37 -11.00
CA THR A 155 -14.47 2.52 -9.58
C THR A 155 -13.43 1.80 -8.76
N PHE A 156 -12.88 2.52 -7.79
CA PHE A 156 -11.99 2.04 -6.74
C PHE A 156 -12.82 1.93 -5.48
N ASP A 157 -12.84 0.73 -4.91
CA ASP A 157 -13.40 0.52 -3.58
C ASP A 157 -12.32 0.84 -2.54
N LEU A 158 -12.43 2.02 -1.92
CA LEU A 158 -11.54 2.47 -0.83
C LEU A 158 -12.19 2.23 0.53
N THR A 159 -13.21 1.38 0.58
CA THR A 159 -13.91 1.03 1.82
C THR A 159 -12.96 0.28 2.74
N VAL A 160 -12.62 0.90 3.87
CA VAL A 160 -11.80 0.29 4.93
C VAL A 160 -12.63 -0.75 5.71
N ASP A 161 -13.17 -1.75 5.02
CA ASP A 161 -13.88 -2.88 5.64
C ASP A 161 -12.83 -3.91 6.11
N GLY A 162 -12.18 -3.54 7.22
CA GLY A 162 -11.39 -4.39 8.11
C GLY A 162 -10.75 -5.65 7.52
N LYS A 163 -9.54 -5.52 6.94
CA LYS A 163 -8.34 -6.33 7.33
C LYS A 163 -7.07 -6.17 6.48
N GLU A 164 -6.95 -5.18 5.59
CA GLU A 164 -5.65 -4.90 4.94
C GLU A 164 -5.29 -3.41 5.08
N MET A 165 -4.88 -3.03 6.29
CA MET A 165 -4.27 -1.72 6.53
C MET A 165 -3.04 -1.58 5.63
N GLY A 166 -3.10 -0.71 4.62
CA GLY A 166 -1.93 -0.29 3.82
C GLY A 166 -1.99 -0.59 2.32
N VAL A 167 -3.10 -1.10 1.80
CA VAL A 167 -3.24 -1.50 0.39
C VAL A 167 -4.00 -0.40 -0.38
N ASP A 168 -5.25 -0.11 -0.07
CA ASP A 168 -5.98 0.97 -0.76
C ASP A 168 -5.58 2.37 -0.25
N TYR A 169 -5.21 3.26 -1.18
CA TYR A 169 -4.67 4.59 -0.90
C TYR A 169 -5.19 5.60 -1.93
N CYS A 170 -5.54 6.83 -1.54
CA CYS A 170 -5.62 7.92 -2.51
C CYS A 170 -5.13 9.22 -1.87
N GLY A 171 -4.44 10.06 -2.64
CA GLY A 171 -3.89 11.30 -2.14
C GLY A 171 -3.42 12.24 -3.23
N ILE A 172 -3.68 13.53 -3.05
CA ILE A 172 -3.19 14.59 -3.93
C ILE A 172 -1.90 15.17 -3.33
N TYR A 173 -0.83 15.15 -4.12
CA TYR A 173 0.48 15.67 -3.79
C TYR A 173 0.89 16.72 -4.84
N GLY A 174 0.64 17.99 -4.53
CA GLY A 174 0.82 19.08 -5.49
C GLY A 174 -0.11 18.92 -6.70
N ASN A 175 0.46 18.65 -7.87
CA ASN A 175 -0.29 18.39 -9.11
C ASN A 175 -0.37 16.90 -9.47
N GLN A 176 -0.04 16.00 -8.56
CA GLN A 176 -0.17 14.55 -8.78
C GLN A 176 -1.29 13.99 -7.91
N TYR A 177 -2.04 13.05 -8.47
CA TYR A 177 -2.99 12.23 -7.74
C TYR A 177 -2.52 10.79 -7.77
N LEU A 178 -2.15 10.28 -6.59
CA LEU A 178 -1.76 8.89 -6.39
C LEU A 178 -2.98 8.12 -5.90
N ILE A 179 -3.27 7.00 -6.54
CA ILE A 179 -4.33 6.07 -6.15
C ILE A 179 -3.74 4.68 -6.13
N ALA A 180 -3.98 3.90 -5.08
CA ALA A 180 -3.76 2.47 -5.07
C ALA A 180 -5.07 1.79 -4.68
N GLY A 181 -5.48 0.76 -5.40
CA GLY A 181 -6.62 -0.03 -4.98
C GLY A 181 -7.11 -1.05 -5.98
N HIS A 182 -8.11 -1.82 -5.57
CA HIS A 182 -8.85 -2.71 -6.45
C HIS A 182 -9.75 -1.91 -7.41
N ILE A 183 -9.56 -2.18 -8.71
CA ILE A 183 -10.24 -1.47 -9.79
C ILE A 183 -11.35 -2.34 -10.36
N TYR A 184 -12.53 -1.74 -10.50
CA TYR A 184 -13.67 -2.30 -11.20
C TYR A 184 -14.02 -1.41 -12.37
N ARG A 185 -14.20 -1.98 -13.57
CA ARG A 185 -14.64 -1.22 -14.73
C ARG A 185 -16.16 -1.14 -14.75
N ASP A 186 -16.70 0.06 -14.83
CA ASP A 186 -18.15 0.28 -14.66
C ASP A 186 -18.99 -0.33 -15.79
N SER A 187 -18.44 -0.43 -17.02
CA SER A 187 -19.18 -0.91 -18.19
C SER A 187 -19.69 -2.34 -18.07
N ASP A 188 -18.94 -3.19 -17.36
CA ASP A 188 -19.19 -4.62 -17.24
C ASP A 188 -18.99 -5.16 -15.82
N ASN A 189 -18.73 -4.27 -14.86
CA ASN A 189 -18.44 -4.59 -13.46
C ASN A 189 -17.31 -5.63 -13.31
N LEU A 190 -16.38 -5.67 -14.26
CA LEU A 190 -15.25 -6.60 -14.25
C LEU A 190 -14.21 -6.10 -13.25
N HIS A 191 -13.79 -6.96 -12.33
CA HIS A 191 -12.59 -6.73 -11.53
C HIS A 191 -11.39 -6.73 -12.48
N VAL A 192 -10.74 -5.59 -12.61
CA VAL A 192 -9.58 -5.44 -13.47
C VAL A 192 -8.38 -6.05 -12.76
N GLU A 193 -7.98 -5.46 -11.62
CA GLU A 193 -6.92 -5.94 -10.72
C GLU A 193 -6.66 -4.91 -9.60
N TYR A 194 -5.61 -5.13 -8.80
CA TYR A 194 -5.05 -4.12 -7.89
C TYR A 194 -3.92 -3.34 -8.58
N ARG A 195 -3.97 -2.01 -8.57
CA ARG A 195 -2.95 -1.13 -9.17
C ARG A 195 -2.59 0.03 -8.25
N SER A 196 -1.35 0.49 -8.35
CA SER A 196 -0.92 1.82 -7.90
C SER A 196 -0.71 2.71 -9.12
N LEU A 197 -1.48 3.79 -9.23
CA LEU A 197 -1.56 4.70 -10.36
C LEU A 197 -1.20 6.11 -9.90
N SER A 198 -0.40 6.82 -10.69
CA SER A 198 -0.12 8.24 -10.48
C SER A 198 -0.53 9.02 -11.71
N TYR A 199 -1.48 9.94 -11.54
CA TYR A 199 -1.96 10.80 -12.59
C TYR A 199 -1.56 12.24 -12.35
N LYS A 200 -1.13 12.92 -13.41
CA LYS A 200 -0.96 14.37 -13.37
C LYS A 200 -2.33 15.03 -13.44
N LEU A 201 -2.64 15.82 -12.43
CA LEU A 201 -3.85 16.64 -12.41
C LEU A 201 -3.68 17.82 -13.37
N THR A 202 -4.69 18.07 -14.19
CA THR A 202 -4.72 19.18 -15.15
C THR A 202 -5.80 20.20 -14.73
N GLY A 203 -5.73 21.41 -15.29
CA GLY A 203 -6.79 22.40 -15.09
C GLY A 203 -8.15 22.01 -15.69
N ASN A 204 -8.20 20.95 -16.51
CA ASN A 204 -9.41 20.45 -17.15
C ASN A 204 -10.07 19.30 -16.37
N THR A 205 -9.41 18.75 -15.35
CA THR A 205 -9.95 17.65 -14.55
C THR A 205 -11.12 18.16 -13.71
N ARG A 206 -12.29 17.53 -13.86
CA ARG A 206 -13.48 17.84 -13.06
C ARG A 206 -13.44 17.07 -11.74
N TYR A 207 -13.70 17.77 -10.63
CA TYR A 207 -13.77 17.18 -9.30
C TYR A 207 -15.19 17.18 -8.77
N ARG A 208 -15.64 16.04 -8.24
CA ARG A 208 -16.98 15.87 -7.68
C ARG A 208 -16.95 15.16 -6.34
N THR A 209 -17.87 15.53 -5.47
CA THR A 209 -18.09 14.84 -4.20
C THR A 209 -19.55 14.42 -4.06
N LYS A 210 -19.77 13.33 -3.32
CA LYS A 210 -21.11 12.85 -2.99
C LYS A 210 -21.10 12.30 -1.57
N TYR A 211 -22.13 12.62 -0.78
CA TYR A 211 -22.26 12.15 0.60
C TYR A 211 -23.64 11.51 0.83
N GLY A 212 -23.66 10.24 1.22
CA GLY A 212 -24.88 9.45 1.38
C GLY A 212 -25.78 9.47 0.14
N MET A 213 -27.08 9.68 0.32
CA MET A 213 -28.05 9.70 -0.79
C MET A 213 -28.15 11.04 -1.54
N SER A 214 -27.26 12.00 -1.27
CA SER A 214 -27.27 13.29 -1.97
C SER A 214 -26.89 13.14 -3.45
N GLY A 215 -27.24 14.14 -4.27
CA GLY A 215 -26.69 14.28 -5.62
C GLY A 215 -25.19 14.62 -5.55
N SER A 216 -24.44 14.25 -6.59
CA SER A 216 -23.04 14.69 -6.70
C SER A 216 -22.96 16.19 -6.90
N VAL A 217 -21.97 16.84 -6.28
CA VAL A 217 -21.71 18.27 -6.40
C VAL A 217 -20.34 18.49 -7.04
N ASP A 218 -20.24 19.45 -7.96
CA ASP A 218 -18.97 19.90 -8.52
C ASP A 218 -18.25 20.77 -7.48
N VAL A 219 -16.98 20.49 -7.25
CA VAL A 219 -16.17 21.17 -6.22
C VAL A 219 -14.82 21.61 -6.80
N SER A 220 -14.13 22.52 -6.09
CA SER A 220 -12.73 22.81 -6.39
C SER A 220 -11.83 21.63 -6.00
N GLN A 221 -10.59 21.59 -6.53
CA GLN A 221 -9.59 20.61 -6.13
C GLN A 221 -9.32 20.66 -4.62
N GLU A 222 -9.25 21.86 -4.03
CA GLU A 222 -9.04 22.06 -2.59
C GLU A 222 -10.17 21.43 -1.77
N GLN A 223 -11.42 21.72 -2.14
CA GLN A 223 -12.61 21.13 -1.50
C GLN A 223 -12.66 19.61 -1.65
N PHE A 224 -12.21 19.08 -2.80
CA PHE A 224 -12.09 17.64 -3.01
C PHE A 224 -11.05 17.02 -2.06
N VAL A 225 -9.88 17.64 -1.90
CA VAL A 225 -8.83 17.18 -0.96
C VAL A 225 -9.32 17.19 0.47
N GLU A 226 -9.99 18.27 0.90
CA GLU A 226 -10.59 18.35 2.23
C GLU A 226 -11.60 17.24 2.46
N PHE A 227 -12.45 16.98 1.45
CA PHE A 227 -13.42 15.89 1.50
C PHE A 227 -12.73 14.51 1.56
N ALA A 228 -11.63 14.29 0.82
CA ALA A 228 -10.91 13.01 0.82
C ALA A 228 -10.17 12.70 2.13
N ASN A 229 -9.64 13.72 2.80
CA ASN A 229 -8.87 13.54 4.05
C ASN A 229 -9.72 13.23 5.29
N ASP A 230 -11.04 13.32 5.20
CA ASP A 230 -11.93 12.92 6.29
C ASP A 230 -12.18 11.40 6.24
N TYR A 231 -11.32 10.64 6.92
CA TYR A 231 -11.24 9.17 6.93
C TYR A 231 -12.40 8.44 7.62
N SER A 232 -13.53 9.11 7.87
CA SER A 232 -14.62 8.58 8.70
C SER A 232 -15.63 7.69 7.96
N ALA A 233 -15.47 7.47 6.65
CA ALA A 233 -16.49 6.84 5.81
C ALA A 233 -15.95 5.74 4.89
N GLN A 234 -16.82 4.77 4.57
CA GLN A 234 -16.62 3.90 3.41
C GLN A 234 -16.63 4.79 2.15
N CYS A 235 -15.55 4.74 1.37
CA CYS A 235 -15.32 5.63 0.25
C CYS A 235 -15.25 4.85 -1.06
N LEU A 236 -16.01 5.26 -2.06
CA LEU A 236 -15.83 4.82 -3.45
C LEU A 236 -15.25 5.98 -4.24
N LEU A 237 -14.19 5.74 -4.98
CA LEU A 237 -13.58 6.71 -5.88
C LEU A 237 -13.87 6.28 -7.32
N THR A 238 -14.47 7.15 -8.11
CA THR A 238 -14.65 6.92 -9.53
C THR A 238 -13.76 7.87 -10.32
N ILE A 239 -13.05 7.35 -11.32
CA ILE A 239 -12.33 8.17 -12.30
C ILE A 239 -12.84 7.86 -13.70
N THR A 240 -12.87 8.88 -14.55
CA THR A 240 -13.12 8.71 -15.99
C THR A 240 -11.88 9.09 -16.77
N VAL A 241 -11.36 8.15 -17.55
CA VAL A 241 -10.19 8.32 -18.40
C VAL A 241 -10.62 8.58 -19.84
N VAL A 242 -10.03 9.61 -20.45
CA VAL A 242 -10.28 10.03 -21.83
C VAL A 242 -8.95 10.37 -22.48
N ASN A 243 -8.58 9.60 -23.51
CA ASN A 243 -7.32 9.70 -24.25
C ASN A 243 -6.08 9.61 -23.35
N GLY A 244 -6.15 8.77 -22.30
CA GLY A 244 -5.07 8.58 -21.32
C GLY A 244 -5.05 9.60 -20.17
N ASP A 245 -5.86 10.67 -20.23
CA ASP A 245 -5.96 11.67 -19.16
C ASP A 245 -7.19 11.42 -18.27
N VAL A 246 -7.07 11.72 -16.97
CA VAL A 246 -8.20 11.69 -16.04
C VAL A 246 -9.04 12.97 -16.23
N ALA A 247 -10.21 12.81 -16.84
CA ALA A 247 -11.14 13.88 -17.15
C ALA A 247 -12.09 14.22 -15.99
N ASP A 248 -12.49 13.22 -15.21
CA ASP A 248 -13.40 13.38 -14.05
C ASP A 248 -12.93 12.49 -12.90
N ILE A 249 -13.00 13.05 -11.69
CA ILE A 249 -12.72 12.37 -10.43
C ILE A 249 -13.90 12.64 -9.49
N MET A 250 -14.51 11.57 -8.99
CA MET A 250 -15.61 11.66 -8.04
C MET A 250 -15.32 10.82 -6.80
N LEU A 251 -15.37 11.43 -5.62
CA LEU A 251 -15.29 10.71 -4.35
C LEU A 251 -16.68 10.63 -3.72
N TYR A 252 -17.10 9.41 -3.40
CA TYR A 252 -18.37 9.12 -2.77
C TYR A 252 -18.17 8.55 -1.37
N LYS A 253 -18.70 9.23 -0.36
CA LYS A 253 -18.77 8.75 1.02
C LYS A 253 -20.16 8.20 1.34
N LEU A 254 -20.21 6.97 1.81
CA LEU A 254 -21.46 6.26 2.10
C LEU A 254 -22.10 6.64 3.45
N ARG A 255 -21.32 7.18 4.39
CA ARG A 255 -21.78 7.47 5.76
C ARG A 255 -21.10 8.69 6.35
#